data_AF-A0A1C5FZC3-F1
#
_entry.id   AF-A0A1C5FZC3-F1
#
_cell.length_a   1.000
_cell.length_b   1.000
_cell.length_c   1.000
_cell.angle_alpha   90.00
_cell.angle_beta   90.00
_cell.angle_gamma   90.00
#
_symmetry.space_group_name_H-M   'P 1'
#
loop_
_entity.id
_entity.type
_entity.pdbx_description
1 polymer ?
#
loop_
_entity_poly.entity_id
_entity_poly.type
_entity_poly.pdbx_seq_one_letter_code
_entity_poly.pdbx_strand_id
1 'polypeptide(L)' 'GVVGYATCSPHPAETRAVVEDVLKGRGGPAVSAEWIDARPLLPGLPELGEGPDIQLWPHRHGTDAMYLALLRRTG' A
#
# COMPACT_ATOMS: atom_id res chain seq x y z
N GLY A 1 -11.20 -0.85 12.55
CA GLY A 1 -11.47 -1.38 11.19
C GLY A 1 -10.24 -1.20 10.33
N VAL A 2 -10.11 -1.96 9.24
CA VAL A 2 -8.98 -1.91 8.29
C VAL A 2 -9.50 -1.49 6.90
N VAL A 3 -8.75 -0.65 6.20
CA VAL A 3 -8.99 -0.22 4.83
C VAL A 3 -7.80 -0.63 3.97
N GLY A 4 -8.07 -1.18 2.78
CA GLY A 4 -7.05 -1.43 1.77
C GLY A 4 -7.12 -0.37 0.67
N TYR A 5 -5.98 0.22 0.34
CA TYR A 5 -5.81 1.04 -0.86
C TYR A 5 -5.03 0.24 -1.90
N ALA A 6 -5.63 0.03 -3.07
CA ALA A 6 -5.04 -0.75 -4.14
C ALA A 6 -5.22 -0.06 -5.49
N THR A 7 -4.23 -0.22 -6.37
CA THR A 7 -4.26 0.28 -7.75
C THR A 7 -3.49 -0.68 -8.67
N CYS A 8 -3.78 -0.65 -9.97
CA CYS A 8 -3.02 -1.35 -11.02
C CYS A 8 -1.98 -0.46 -11.72
N SER A 9 -1.70 0.72 -11.16
CA SER A 9 -0.62 1.60 -11.62
C SER A 9 0.67 1.34 -10.82
N PRO A 10 1.84 1.26 -11.48
CA PRO A 10 3.14 1.27 -10.81
C PRO A 10 3.63 2.69 -10.50
N HIS A 11 2.87 3.74 -10.86
CA HIS A 11 3.35 5.11 -10.75
C HIS A 11 3.41 5.55 -9.27
N PRO A 12 4.53 6.10 -8.76
CA PRO A 12 4.66 6.50 -7.35
C PRO A 12 3.57 7.46 -6.86
N ALA A 13 3.12 8.37 -7.73
CA ALA A 13 2.06 9.34 -7.42
C ALA A 13 0.66 8.72 -7.25
N GLU A 14 0.46 7.47 -7.68
CA GLU A 14 -0.80 6.72 -7.55
C GLU A 14 -0.70 5.60 -6.51
N THR A 15 0.45 5.46 -5.83
CA THR A 15 0.74 4.35 -4.93
C THR A 15 1.09 4.88 -3.54
N ARG A 16 2.36 4.74 -3.13
CA ARG A 16 2.84 5.11 -1.80
C ARG A 16 2.62 6.59 -1.48
N ALA A 17 2.80 7.48 -2.46
CA ALA A 17 2.62 8.90 -2.26
C ALA A 17 1.19 9.24 -1.79
N VAL A 18 0.17 8.57 -2.34
CA VAL A 18 -1.24 8.76 -1.94
C VAL A 18 -1.45 8.40 -0.48
N VAL A 19 -0.89 7.27 -0.03
CA VAL A 19 -1.03 6.80 1.35
C VAL A 19 -0.34 7.77 2.31
N GLU A 20 0.87 8.20 1.99
CA GLU A 20 1.61 9.17 2.79
C GLU A 20 0.89 10.51 2.88
N ASP A 21 0.30 10.97 1.77
CA ASP A 21 -0.41 12.24 1.72
C ASP A 21 -1.66 12.23 2.61
N VAL A 22 -2.43 11.14 2.62
CA VAL A 22 -3.58 10.97 3.53
C VAL A 22 -3.14 10.97 4.99
N LEU A 23 -2.07 10.25 5.34
CA LEU A 23 -1.53 10.21 6.70
C LEU A 23 -0.97 11.57 7.14
N LYS A 24 -0.45 12.37 6.20
CA LYS A 24 0.04 13.74 6.43
C LYS A 24 -1.07 14.80 6.37
N GLY A 25 -2.31 14.44 6.06
CA GLY A 25 -3.43 15.39 5.93
C GLY A 25 -3.33 16.32 4.73
N ARG A 26 -2.76 15.85 3.60
CA ARG A 26 -2.84 16.61 2.35
C ARG A 26 -4.21 16.43 1.73
N GLY A 27 -4.90 17.54 1.44
CA GLY A 27 -6.24 17.51 0.85
C GLY A 27 -7.39 17.31 1.85
N GLY A 28 -7.13 17.31 3.16
CA GLY A 28 -8.14 17.19 4.22
C GLY A 28 -7.52 17.00 5.61
N PRO A 29 -8.32 16.76 6.67
CA PRO A 29 -7.78 16.45 7.99
C PRO A 29 -6.89 15.19 7.96
N ALA A 30 -5.77 15.22 8.70
CA ALA A 30 -4.91 14.05 8.83
C ALA A 30 -5.68 12.90 9.48
N VAL A 31 -5.54 11.70 8.92
CA VAL A 31 -6.16 10.50 9.46
C VAL A 31 -5.19 9.83 10.42
N SER A 32 -5.63 9.62 11.65
CA SER A 32 -4.90 8.78 12.61
C SER A 32 -5.09 7.31 12.23
N ALA A 33 -4.08 6.74 11.59
CA ALA A 33 -4.07 5.33 11.20
C ALA A 33 -2.67 4.72 11.29
N GLU A 34 -2.63 3.44 11.68
CA GLU A 34 -1.47 2.56 11.63
C GLU A 34 -1.33 1.99 10.21
N TRP A 35 -0.13 2.08 9.63
CA TRP A 35 0.18 1.43 8.36
C TRP A 35 0.65 -0.01 8.63
N ILE A 36 -0.22 -0.96 8.32
CA ILE A 36 0.02 -2.38 8.55
C ILE A 36 0.96 -2.92 7.46
N ASP A 37 1.96 -3.68 7.88
CA ASP A 37 2.80 -4.45 6.97
C ASP A 37 1.99 -5.54 6.27
N ALA A 38 1.80 -5.40 4.97
CA ALA A 38 1.03 -6.33 4.14
C ALA A 38 1.85 -7.55 3.69
N ARG A 39 3.19 -7.51 3.78
CA ARG A 39 4.07 -8.59 3.30
C ARG A 39 3.79 -9.94 3.97
N PRO A 40 3.55 -10.04 5.30
CA PRO A 40 3.24 -11.32 5.95
C PRO A 40 1.94 -11.97 5.47
N LEU A 41 1.04 -11.22 4.81
CA LEU A 41 -0.23 -11.73 4.30
C LEU A 41 -0.11 -12.41 2.93
N LEU A 42 1.06 -12.31 2.29
CA LEU A 42 1.33 -12.85 0.96
C LEU A 42 2.51 -13.84 1.01
N PRO A 43 2.40 -14.93 1.80
CA PRO A 43 3.48 -15.89 1.93
C PRO A 43 3.79 -16.53 0.58
N GLY A 44 5.08 -16.63 0.26
CA GLY A 44 5.56 -17.26 -0.97
C GLY A 44 5.70 -16.33 -2.17
N LEU A 45 5.31 -15.06 -2.07
CA LEU A 45 5.65 -14.06 -3.09
C LEU A 45 7.01 -13.41 -2.77
N PRO A 46 8.00 -13.51 -3.67
CA PRO A 46 9.29 -12.84 -3.49
C PRO A 46 9.17 -11.33 -3.72
N GLU A 47 10.20 -10.56 -3.36
CA GLU A 47 10.43 -9.19 -3.87
C GLU A 47 9.21 -8.23 -3.82
N LEU A 48 8.43 -8.27 -2.73
CA LEU A 48 7.26 -7.40 -2.51
C LEU A 48 7.62 -5.93 -2.20
N GLY A 49 8.89 -5.62 -2.01
CA GLY A 49 9.40 -4.32 -1.57
C GLY A 49 9.71 -4.24 -0.08
N GLU A 50 10.20 -3.07 0.36
CA GLU A 50 10.66 -2.83 1.74
C GLU A 50 9.52 -2.66 2.75
N GLY A 51 8.27 -2.58 2.29
CA GLY A 51 7.11 -2.41 3.15
C GLY A 51 6.88 -0.97 3.63
N PRO A 52 5.82 -0.76 4.43
CA PRO A 52 4.82 -1.75 4.83
C PRO A 52 3.77 -2.08 3.74
N ASP A 53 3.71 -1.31 2.64
CA ASP A 53 2.96 -1.68 1.44
C ASP A 53 3.67 -2.72 0.58
N ILE A 54 2.97 -3.24 -0.43
CA ILE A 54 3.52 -4.19 -1.40
C ILE A 54 3.30 -3.72 -2.83
N GLN A 55 4.29 -4.01 -3.68
CA GLN A 55 4.23 -3.80 -5.13
C GLN A 55 4.38 -5.15 -5.84
N LEU A 56 3.42 -5.46 -6.71
CA LEU A 56 3.46 -6.59 -7.60
C LEU A 56 3.87 -6.18 -9.01
N TRP A 57 4.56 -7.08 -9.70
CA TRP A 57 5.11 -6.85 -11.03
C TRP A 57 4.79 -8.02 -11.96
N PRO A 58 4.44 -7.76 -13.24
CA PRO A 58 4.14 -8.82 -14.20
C PRO A 58 5.24 -9.87 -14.35
N HIS A 59 6.49 -9.43 -14.49
CA HIS A 59 7.62 -10.32 -14.70
C HIS A 59 8.05 -11.09 -13.44
N ARG A 60 7.58 -10.70 -12.25
CA ARG A 60 7.92 -11.39 -10.99
C ARG A 60 6.80 -12.25 -10.44
N HIS A 61 5.56 -11.77 -10.57
CA HIS A 61 4.41 -12.36 -9.87
C HIS A 61 3.33 -12.86 -10.81
N GLY A 62 3.45 -12.64 -12.13
CA GLY A 62 2.46 -13.09 -13.10
C GLY A 62 1.11 -12.37 -12.99
N THR A 63 1.10 -11.15 -12.44
CA THR A 63 -0.08 -10.29 -12.30
C THR A 63 0.10 -8.99 -13.07
N ASP A 64 -0.93 -8.14 -13.17
CA ASP A 64 -0.69 -6.74 -13.54
C ASP A 64 0.20 -6.03 -12.51
N ALA A 65 0.70 -4.84 -12.84
CA ALA A 65 1.55 -4.06 -11.94
C ALA A 65 0.73 -3.45 -10.79
N MET A 66 0.42 -4.27 -9.78
CA MET A 66 -0.51 -3.93 -8.71
C MET A 66 0.20 -3.39 -7.47
N TYR A 67 -0.47 -2.49 -6.74
CA TYR A 67 -0.04 -1.97 -5.45
C TYR A 67 -1.09 -2.26 -4.38
N LEU A 68 -0.67 -2.49 -3.13
CA LEU A 68 -1.57 -2.59 -1.98
C LEU A 68 -0.94 -2.02 -0.71
N ALA A 69 -1.68 -1.13 -0.05
CA ALA A 69 -1.41 -0.66 1.31
C ALA A 69 -2.58 -0.96 2.24
N LEU A 70 -2.29 -1.33 3.48
CA LEU A 70 -3.30 -1.60 4.51
C LEU A 70 -3.17 -0.58 5.64
N LEU A 71 -4.28 0.08 5.95
CA LEU A 71 -4.37 1.09 7.01
C LEU A 71 -5.40 0.66 8.05
N ARG A 72 -5.02 0.70 9.33
CA ARG A 72 -5.95 0.52 10.45
C ARG A 72 -6.18 1.87 11.12
N ARG A 73 -7.43 2.31 11.18
CA ARG A 73 -7.77 3.53 11.94
C ARG A 73 -7.40 3.33 13.42
N THR A 74 -6.70 4.29 13.97
CA THR A 74 -6.32 4.36 15.39
C THR A 74 -7.06 5.52 16.03
N GLY A 75 -7.82 5.24 17.09
CA GLY A 75 -8.75 6.18 17.72
C GLY A 75 -10.03 5.49 18.16
#